data_AF-A0A820LA46-F1
#
_entry.id   AF-A0A820LA46-F1
#
_cell.length_a   1.000
_cell.length_b   1.000
_cell.length_c   1.000
_cell.angle_alpha   90.00
_cell.angle_beta   90.00
_cell.angle_gamma   90.00
#
_symmetry.space_group_name_H-M   'P 1'
#
loop_
_entity.id
_entity.type
_entity.pdbx_description
1 polymer ?
#
loop_
_entity_poly.entity_id
_entity_poly.type
_entity_poly.pdbx_seq_one_letter_code
_entity_poly.pdbx_strand_id
1 'polypeptide(L)'
;INWPVRHLMKQIELWNQFDENIKLNANLGSFTTFLDLYMENRDGILFTTVYQKPSYEPYYLPFNSIHPLHMKKNIPFTMLFRAI
;
A
#
# COMPACT_ATOMS: atom_id res chain seq x y z
N ILE A 1 -25.95 7.98 8.44
CA ILE A 1 -25.07 7.89 9.64
C ILE A 1 -23.63 7.72 9.13
N ASN A 2 -22.78 8.74 9.28
CA ASN A 2 -21.43 8.80 8.69
C ASN A 2 -20.33 8.55 9.76
N TRP A 3 -20.59 7.58 10.65
CA TRP A 3 -19.79 7.29 11.84
C TRP A 3 -18.30 7.00 11.57
N PRO A 4 -17.91 6.15 10.57
CA PRO A 4 -16.50 5.82 10.36
C PRO A 4 -15.67 7.03 9.87
N VAL A 5 -16.26 7.88 9.03
CA VAL A 5 -15.57 9.05 8.47
C VAL A 5 -15.23 10.07 9.56
N ARG A 6 -16.18 10.38 10.45
CA ARG A 6 -15.95 11.35 11.53
C ARG A 6 -14.86 10.90 12.50
N HIS A 7 -14.84 9.62 12.84
CA HIS A 7 -13.81 9.06 13.72
C HIS A 7 -12.42 9.09 13.07
N LEU A 8 -12.34 8.72 11.78
CA LEU A 8 -11.09 8.78 11.02
C LEU A 8 -10.51 10.19 10.98
N MET A 9 -11.33 11.20 10.64
CA MET A 9 -10.86 12.59 10.56
C MET A 9 -10.39 13.11 11.92
N LYS A 10 -11.10 12.80 13.00
CA LYS A 10 -10.69 13.16 14.36
C LYS A 10 -9.35 12.53 14.73
N GLN A 11 -9.12 11.27 14.35
CA GLN A 11 -7.86 10.60 14.63
C GLN A 11 -6.69 11.20 13.85
N ILE A 12 -6.92 11.56 12.58
CA ILE A 12 -5.92 12.26 11.75
C ILE A 12 -5.53 13.60 12.37
N GLU A 13 -6.50 14.35 12.89
CA GLU A 13 -6.23 15.61 13.57
C GLU A 13 -5.36 15.42 14.82
N LEU A 14 -5.64 14.40 15.63
CA LEU A 14 -4.80 14.05 16.78
C LEU A 14 -3.38 13.66 16.35
N TRP A 15 -3.23 12.88 15.28
CA TRP A 15 -1.90 12.50 14.77
C TRP A 15 -1.13 13.67 14.20
N ASN A 16 -1.80 14.63 13.57
CA ASN A 16 -1.18 15.86 13.06
C ASN A 16 -0.67 16.79 14.17
N GLN A 17 -1.00 16.52 15.44
CA GLN A 17 -0.48 17.25 16.59
C GLN A 17 0.79 16.60 17.19
N PHE A 18 1.15 15.38 16.78
CA PHE A 18 2.31 14.68 17.36
C PHE A 18 3.65 15.20 16.87
N ASP A 19 3.74 15.65 15.61
CA ASP A 19 4.98 16.14 15.01
C ASP A 19 4.68 17.33 14.09
N GLU A 20 5.35 18.46 14.31
CA GLU A 20 5.13 19.69 13.53
C GLU A 20 5.58 19.55 12.06
N ASN A 21 6.49 18.61 11.77
CA ASN A 21 7.06 18.40 10.43
C ASN A 21 6.26 17.39 9.61
N ILE A 22 5.37 16.60 10.23
CA ILE A 22 4.61 15.54 9.56
C ILE A 22 3.12 15.87 9.60
N LYS A 23 2.52 16.06 8.43
CA LYS A 23 1.07 16.23 8.27
C LYS A 23 0.47 15.14 7.40
N LEU A 24 -0.54 14.47 7.95
CA LEU A 24 -1.37 13.49 7.31
C LEU A 24 -2.59 14.18 6.70
N ASN A 25 -2.84 13.91 5.42
CA ASN A 25 -4.03 14.35 4.70
C ASN A 25 -4.86 13.11 4.33
N ALA A 26 -6.16 13.15 4.58
CA ALA A 26 -7.09 12.14 4.08
C ALA A 26 -8.01 12.73 3.01
N ASN A 27 -8.11 12.00 1.91
CA ASN A 27 -9.06 12.29 0.84
C ASN A 27 -10.03 11.11 0.73
N LEU A 28 -11.32 11.41 0.64
CA LEU A 28 -12.36 10.45 0.30
C LEU A 28 -12.57 10.49 -1.20
N GLY A 29 -12.34 9.36 -1.86
CA GLY A 29 -12.53 9.22 -3.30
C GLY A 29 -13.06 7.84 -3.64
N SER A 30 -13.59 7.70 -4.86
CA SER A 30 -13.90 6.39 -5.43
C SER A 30 -12.64 5.63 -5.83
N PHE A 31 -11.47 6.27 -5.85
CA PHE A 31 -10.20 5.63 -6.16
C PHE A 31 -9.07 6.14 -5.25
N THR A 32 -8.02 5.36 -5.14
CA THR A 32 -6.79 5.74 -4.44
C THR A 32 -5.60 5.01 -5.04
N THR A 33 -4.43 5.63 -4.97
CA THR A 33 -3.16 5.08 -5.45
C THR A 33 -2.19 4.90 -4.29
N PHE A 34 -1.55 3.74 -4.23
CA PHE A 34 -0.49 3.45 -3.25
C PHE A 34 0.64 2.67 -3.92
N LEU A 35 1.81 3.30 -4.04
CA LEU A 35 2.99 2.72 -4.72
C LEU A 35 2.64 2.29 -6.15
N ASP A 36 2.70 0.98 -6.42
CA ASP A 36 2.39 0.31 -7.67
C ASP A 36 0.90 -0.10 -7.79
N LEU A 37 0.06 0.24 -6.81
CA LEU A 37 -1.35 -0.16 -6.78
C LEU A 37 -2.27 1.01 -7.09
N TYR A 38 -3.19 0.78 -8.01
CA TYR A 38 -4.38 1.60 -8.24
C TYR A 38 -5.61 0.82 -7.76
N MET A 39 -6.38 1.41 -6.86
CA MET A 39 -7.60 0.82 -6.32
C MET A 39 -8.78 1.72 -6.65
N GLU A 40 -9.87 1.15 -7.13
CA GLU A 40 -11.08 1.87 -7.52
C GLU A 40 -12.32 1.10 -7.07
N ASN A 41 -13.26 1.79 -6.43
CA ASN A 41 -14.57 1.28 -6.11
C ASN A 41 -15.55 1.70 -7.22
N ARG A 42 -16.03 0.71 -7.99
CA ARG A 42 -17.08 0.89 -8.99
C ARG A 42 -18.35 0.23 -8.47
N ASP A 43 -19.34 1.04 -8.11
CA ASP A 43 -20.67 0.60 -7.66
C ASP A 43 -20.65 -0.43 -6.51
N GLY A 44 -19.70 -0.29 -5.58
CA GLY A 44 -19.54 -1.20 -4.43
C GLY A 44 -18.59 -2.37 -4.66
N ILE A 45 -18.05 -2.52 -5.88
CA ILE A 45 -17.06 -3.53 -6.23
C ILE A 45 -15.67 -2.89 -6.25
N LEU A 46 -14.74 -3.43 -5.46
CA LEU A 46 -13.36 -2.98 -5.43
C LEU A 46 -12.55 -3.62 -6.56
N PHE A 47 -12.07 -2.79 -7.47
CA PHE A 47 -11.13 -3.14 -8.53
C PHE A 47 -9.73 -2.72 -8.12
N THR A 48 -8.77 -3.63 -8.27
CA THR A 48 -7.35 -3.37 -7.99
C THR A 48 -6.52 -3.64 -9.23
N THR A 49 -5.66 -2.71 -9.59
CA THR A 49 -4.73 -2.83 -10.72
C THR A 49 -3.31 -2.62 -10.22
N VAL A 50 -2.42 -3.55 -10.54
CA VAL A 50 -1.00 -3.47 -10.20
C VAL A 50 -0.24 -2.95 -11.42
N TYR A 51 0.41 -1.81 -11.28
CA TYR A 51 1.29 -1.25 -12.30
C TYR A 51 2.68 -1.89 -12.22
N GLN A 52 3.02 -2.71 -13.21
CA GLN A 52 4.36 -3.26 -13.34
C GLN A 52 5.20 -2.35 -14.24
N LYS A 53 6.25 -1.73 -13.67
CA LYS A 53 7.19 -0.92 -14.46
C LYS A 53 7.82 -1.81 -15.55
N PRO A 54 7.84 -1.40 -16.83
CA PRO A 54 8.39 -2.24 -17.92
C PRO A 54 9.87 -2.59 -17.74
N SER A 55 10.62 -1.75 -17.02
CA SER A 55 12.02 -2.00 -16.67
C SER A 55 12.20 -2.80 -15.38
N TYR A 56 11.12 -3.29 -14.77
CA TYR A 56 11.20 -4.10 -13.56
C TYR A 56 11.58 -5.52 -13.95
N GLU A 57 12.86 -5.82 -13.79
CA GLU A 57 13.35 -7.18 -13.83
C GLU A 57 13.05 -7.80 -12.46
N PRO A 58 12.36 -8.96 -12.38
CA PRO A 58 12.16 -9.67 -11.13
C PRO A 58 13.52 -10.20 -10.65
N TYR A 59 14.28 -9.36 -9.95
CA TYR A 59 15.55 -9.79 -9.36
C TYR A 59 15.26 -10.77 -8.23
N TYR A 60 15.41 -12.06 -8.53
CA TYR A 60 15.43 -13.08 -7.50
C TYR A 60 16.64 -12.84 -6.62
N LEU A 61 16.39 -12.62 -5.34
CA LEU A 61 17.48 -12.60 -4.38
C LEU A 61 18.08 -14.02 -4.32
N PRO A 62 19.36 -14.22 -4.65
CA PRO A 62 19.96 -15.55 -4.62
C PRO A 62 19.87 -16.11 -3.20
N PHE A 63 19.59 -17.42 -3.08
CA PHE A 63 19.55 -18.07 -1.78
C PHE A 63 20.88 -17.91 -1.01
N ASN A 64 21.99 -17.87 -1.75
CA ASN A 64 23.35 -17.66 -1.24
C ASN A 64 23.68 -16.19 -0.92
N SER A 65 22.73 -15.26 -1.06
CA SER A 65 22.98 -13.86 -0.70
C SER A 65 23.26 -13.72 0.81
N ILE A 66 23.91 -12.65 1.23
CA ILE A 66 24.23 -12.42 2.66
C ILE A 66 23.02 -11.96 3.49
N HIS A 67 21.86 -11.74 2.87
CA HIS A 67 20.69 -11.23 3.59
C HIS A 67 20.13 -12.22 4.63
N PRO A 68 19.44 -11.70 5.66
CA PRO A 68 18.74 -12.53 6.63
C PRO A 68 17.74 -13.51 5.99
N LEU A 69 17.61 -14.69 6.59
CA LEU A 69 16.72 -15.76 6.14
C LEU A 69 15.26 -15.32 5.99
N HIS A 70 14.76 -14.45 6.87
CA HIS A 70 13.38 -13.98 6.82
C HIS A 70 13.11 -13.12 5.57
N MET A 71 14.08 -12.33 5.09
CA MET A 71 13.93 -11.55 3.87
C MET A 71 13.93 -12.46 2.63
N LYS A 72 14.87 -13.41 2.57
CA LYS A 72 14.96 -14.38 1.46
C LYS A 72 13.69 -15.20 1.27
N LYS A 73 13.08 -15.63 2.38
CA LYS A 73 11.82 -16.39 2.36
C LYS A 73 10.65 -15.52 1.92
N ASN A 74 10.58 -14.26 2.34
CA ASN A 74 9.43 -13.41 2.07
C ASN A 74 9.35 -12.91 0.62
N ILE A 75 10.49 -12.83 -0.07
CA ILE A 75 10.57 -12.37 -1.47
C ILE A 75 9.69 -13.21 -2.42
N PRO A 76 9.83 -14.55 -2.51
CA PRO A 76 8.98 -15.36 -3.39
C PRO A 76 7.50 -15.29 -3.03
N PHE A 77 7.13 -15.22 -1.75
CA PHE A 77 5.73 -15.04 -1.34
C PHE A 77 5.18 -13.69 -1.81
N THR A 78 5.93 -12.61 -1.59
CA THR A 78 5.53 -11.26 -2.01
C THR A 78 5.38 -11.16 -3.52
N MET A 79 6.23 -11.84 -4.29
CA MET A 79 6.11 -11.87 -5.75
C MET A 79 4.89 -12.67 -6.21
N LEU A 80 4.62 -13.84 -5.61
CA LEU A 80 3.44 -14.64 -5.94
C LEU A 80 2.15 -13.85 -5.66
N PHE A 81 2.08 -13.17 -4.52
CA PHE A 81 0.94 -12.31 -4.18
C PHE A 81 0.73 -11.13 -5.15
N ARG A 82 1.78 -10.71 -5.87
CA ARG A 82 1.71 -9.61 -6.84
C ARG A 82 1.52 -10.09 -8.29
N ALA A 83 1.65 -11.39 -8.54
CA ALA A 83 1.50 -12.01 -9.87
C ALA A 83 0.08 -12.51 -10.15
N ILE A 84 -0.77 -12.58 -9.11
CA ILE A 84 -2.21 -12.90 -9.17
C ILE A 84 -2.98 -11.58 -9.26
#